data_AF-W1X6E0-F1
#
_entry.id   AF-W1X6E0-F1
#
_cell.length_a   1.000
_cell.length_b   1.000
_cell.length_c   1.000
_cell.angle_alpha   90.00
_cell.angle_beta   90.00
_cell.angle_gamma   90.00
#
_symmetry.space_group_name_H-M   'P 1'
#
loop_
_entity.id
_entity.type
_entity.pdbx_description
1 polymer ?
#
loop_
_entity_poly.entity_id
_entity_poly.type
_entity_poly.pdbx_seq_one_letter_code
_entity_poly.pdbx_strand_id
1 'polypeptide(L)'
;EFALKFNQTVLKESERFINEMSHRIARDQLAFAETEMEKARQRLDASKAELLSYQDNNNVLDPQAQAQAASTLVNTLMGQKIQMEADLRNLLTYLREDAPQVVSARNAIQSLQAQIDEEKSKITAPQGDKLNRMAVDFEEIKSKVEFNTELYKLTLTSIEKTRVEAARKLKVLS
;
A
#
# COMPACT_ATOMS: atom_id res chain seq x y z
N GLU A 1 -20.79 39.03 58.80
CA GLU A 1 -21.23 37.62 58.63
C GLU A 1 -21.94 37.34 57.30
N PHE A 2 -22.99 38.09 56.92
CA PHE A 2 -23.73 37.85 55.68
C PHE A 2 -22.86 37.83 54.41
N ALA A 3 -21.99 38.83 54.22
CA ALA A 3 -21.11 38.90 53.04
C ALA A 3 -20.12 37.72 52.94
N LEU A 4 -19.62 37.22 54.07
CA LEU A 4 -18.74 36.05 54.11
C LEU A 4 -19.48 34.78 53.68
N LYS A 5 -20.68 34.56 54.23
CA LYS A 5 -21.52 33.41 53.92
C LYS A 5 -22.00 33.44 52.45
N PHE A 6 -22.32 34.63 51.94
CA PHE A 6 -22.67 34.84 50.54
C PHE A 6 -21.49 34.49 49.61
N ASN A 7 -20.30 35.04 49.85
CA ASN A 7 -19.11 34.74 49.05
C ASN A 7 -18.72 33.25 49.07
N GLN A 8 -18.82 32.59 50.22
CA GLN A 8 -18.57 31.15 50.34
C GLN A 8 -19.58 30.32 49.53
N THR A 9 -20.85 30.73 49.52
CA THR A 9 -21.90 30.07 48.74
C THR A 9 -21.64 30.25 47.24
N VAL A 10 -21.32 31.47 46.81
CA VAL A 10 -20.97 31.76 45.41
C VAL A 10 -19.74 30.98 44.95
N LEU A 11 -18.70 30.87 45.79
CA LEU A 11 -17.50 30.09 45.49
C LEU A 11 -17.84 28.60 45.28
N LYS A 12 -18.62 28.02 46.19
CA LYS A 12 -19.05 26.62 46.12
C LYS A 12 -19.90 26.32 44.88
N GLU A 13 -20.81 27.21 44.52
CA GLU A 13 -21.62 27.06 43.31
C GLU A 13 -20.76 27.23 42.03
N SER A 14 -19.77 28.11 42.06
CA SER A 14 -18.81 28.29 40.95
C SER A 14 -17.93 27.06 40.77
N GLU A 15 -17.42 26.47 41.85
CA GLU A 15 -16.68 25.21 41.83
C GLU A 15 -17.53 24.06 41.26
N ARG A 16 -18.78 23.92 41.72
CA ARG A 16 -19.71 22.91 41.19
C ARG A 16 -19.95 23.09 39.68
N PHE A 17 -20.21 24.32 39.24
CA PHE A 17 -20.42 24.62 37.83
C PHE A 17 -19.19 24.30 36.97
N ILE A 18 -17.99 24.69 37.43
CA ILE A 18 -16.72 24.40 36.74
C ILE A 18 -16.49 22.89 36.64
N ASN A 19 -16.81 22.14 37.70
CA ASN A 19 -16.67 20.68 37.71
C ASN A 19 -17.63 20.02 36.71
N GLU A 20 -18.91 20.38 36.74
CA GLU A 20 -19.91 19.88 35.80
C GLU A 20 -19.56 20.22 34.34
N MET A 21 -19.09 21.45 34.09
CA MET A 21 -18.65 21.90 32.77
C MET A 21 -17.42 21.11 32.31
N SER A 22 -16.43 20.91 33.19
CA SER A 22 -15.22 20.12 32.89
C SER A 22 -15.56 18.67 32.56
N HIS A 23 -16.50 18.05 33.28
CA HIS A 23 -16.98 16.71 32.99
C HIS A 23 -17.72 16.64 31.66
N ARG A 24 -18.54 17.65 31.33
CA ARG A 24 -19.23 17.71 30.03
C ARG A 24 -18.24 17.82 28.88
N ILE A 25 -17.30 18.76 28.94
CA ILE A 25 -16.25 18.94 27.92
C ILE A 25 -15.46 17.65 27.72
N ALA A 26 -15.10 16.96 28.80
CA ALA A 26 -14.37 15.69 28.72
C ALA A 26 -15.17 14.59 27.99
N ARG A 27 -16.48 14.49 28.26
CA ARG A 27 -17.36 13.54 27.56
C ARG A 27 -17.53 13.88 26.08
N ASP A 28 -17.74 15.16 25.77
CA ASP A 28 -17.94 15.62 24.40
C ASP A 28 -16.67 15.42 23.56
N GLN A 29 -15.50 15.67 24.14
CA GLN A 29 -14.20 15.41 23.50
C GLN A 29 -13.98 13.92 23.22
N LEU A 30 -14.35 13.05 24.16
CA LEU A 30 -14.23 11.60 23.97
C LEU A 30 -15.16 11.11 22.86
N ALA A 31 -16.44 11.52 22.89
CA ALA A 31 -17.41 11.14 21.86
C ALA A 31 -17.00 11.63 20.46
N PHE A 32 -16.41 12.83 20.37
CA PHE A 32 -15.84 13.34 19.13
C PHE A 32 -14.68 12.47 18.63
N ALA A 33 -13.73 12.12 19.51
CA ALA A 33 -12.59 11.28 19.14
C ALA A 33 -13.02 9.86 18.71
N GLU A 34 -14.00 9.26 19.39
CA GLU A 34 -14.61 7.98 18.99
C GLU A 34 -15.25 8.05 17.60
N THR A 35 -15.97 9.13 17.31
CA THR A 35 -16.60 9.34 16.00
C THR A 35 -15.54 9.46 14.89
N GLU A 36 -14.46 10.20 15.11
CA GLU A 36 -13.38 10.34 14.12
C GLU A 36 -12.61 9.03 13.90
N MET A 37 -12.40 8.23 14.95
CA MET A 37 -11.80 6.90 14.82
C MET A 37 -12.67 5.96 14.01
N GLU A 38 -13.99 5.95 14.24
CA GLU A 38 -14.90 5.10 13.47
C GLU A 38 -14.94 5.52 11.99
N LYS A 39 -14.91 6.82 11.69
CA LYS A 39 -14.76 7.30 10.30
C LYS A 39 -13.44 6.85 9.68
N ALA A 40 -12.32 6.93 10.42
CA ALA A 40 -11.03 6.48 9.93
C ALA A 40 -11.00 4.96 9.68
N ARG A 41 -11.64 4.18 10.56
CA ARG A 41 -11.83 2.74 10.39
C ARG A 41 -12.62 2.42 9.12
N GLN A 42 -13.76 3.06 8.91
CA GLN A 42 -14.59 2.85 7.71
C GLN A 42 -13.83 3.18 6.42
N ARG A 43 -13.02 4.24 6.42
CA ARG A 43 -12.13 4.58 5.29
C ARG A 43 -11.08 3.50 5.04
N LEU A 44 -10.46 2.99 6.11
CA LEU A 44 -9.49 1.90 6.02
C LEU A 44 -10.13 0.64 5.45
N ASP A 45 -11.28 0.23 5.99
CA ASP A 45 -11.99 -0.97 5.55
C ASP A 45 -12.41 -0.85 4.07
N ALA A 46 -12.90 0.32 3.64
CA ALA A 46 -13.21 0.60 2.24
C ALA A 46 -11.97 0.49 1.33
N SER A 47 -10.83 1.07 1.73
CA SER A 47 -9.59 0.95 0.92
C SER A 47 -9.04 -0.48 0.87
N LYS A 48 -9.21 -1.28 1.93
CA LYS A 48 -8.83 -2.70 1.92
C LYS A 48 -9.73 -3.50 0.98
N ALA A 49 -11.04 -3.22 0.99
CA ALA A 49 -11.98 -3.87 0.08
C ALA A 49 -11.68 -3.52 -1.39
N GLU A 50 -11.28 -2.28 -1.66
CA GLU A 50 -10.83 -1.84 -2.99
C GLU A 50 -9.57 -2.59 -3.43
N LEU A 51 -8.58 -2.74 -2.55
CA LEU A 51 -7.36 -3.52 -2.83
C LEU A 51 -7.68 -5.00 -3.13
N LEU A 52 -8.52 -5.62 -2.31
CA LEU A 52 -8.92 -7.02 -2.52
C LEU A 52 -9.68 -7.20 -3.84
N SER A 53 -10.65 -6.31 -4.11
CA SER A 53 -11.41 -6.34 -5.37
C SER A 53 -10.48 -6.16 -6.57
N TYR A 54 -9.45 -5.32 -6.45
CA TYR A 54 -8.46 -5.13 -7.48
C TYR A 54 -7.60 -6.39 -7.70
N GLN A 55 -7.16 -7.05 -6.64
CA GLN A 55 -6.41 -8.31 -6.72
C GLN A 55 -7.26 -9.44 -7.35
N ASP A 56 -8.52 -9.57 -6.93
CA ASP A 56 -9.46 -10.56 -7.45
C ASP A 56 -9.75 -10.36 -8.94
N ASN A 57 -10.04 -9.13 -9.37
CA ASN A 57 -10.34 -8.82 -10.77
C ASN A 57 -9.15 -9.04 -11.70
N ASN A 58 -7.93 -8.90 -11.18
CA ASN A 58 -6.71 -9.03 -11.96
C ASN A 58 -6.07 -10.42 -11.86
N ASN A 59 -6.54 -11.30 -10.96
CA ASN A 59 -5.92 -12.61 -10.67
C ASN A 59 -4.41 -12.51 -10.32
N VAL A 60 -3.99 -11.39 -9.72
CA VAL A 60 -2.58 -11.11 -9.45
C VAL A 60 -2.41 -10.58 -8.03
N LEU A 61 -1.52 -11.23 -7.27
CA LEU A 61 -1.16 -10.85 -5.90
C LEU A 61 -0.32 -9.57 -5.85
N ASP A 62 0.63 -9.44 -6.79
CA ASP A 62 1.52 -8.28 -6.94
C ASP A 62 1.88 -8.08 -8.43
N PRO A 63 1.21 -7.14 -9.12
CA PRO A 63 1.44 -6.85 -10.54
C PRO A 63 2.86 -6.34 -10.82
N GLN A 64 3.46 -5.63 -9.86
CA GLN A 64 4.81 -5.09 -10.00
C GLN A 64 5.84 -6.22 -9.92
N ALA A 65 5.72 -7.13 -8.96
CA ALA A 65 6.58 -8.30 -8.86
C ALA A 65 6.48 -9.17 -10.11
N GLN A 66 5.26 -9.33 -10.66
CA GLN A 66 5.05 -10.10 -11.88
C GLN A 66 5.65 -9.43 -13.12
N ALA A 67 5.50 -8.11 -13.28
CA ALA A 67 6.13 -7.36 -14.36
C ALA A 67 7.68 -7.40 -14.27
N GLN A 68 8.23 -7.32 -13.05
CA GLN A 68 9.66 -7.41 -12.81
C GLN A 68 10.19 -8.82 -13.11
N ALA A 69 9.46 -9.87 -12.71
CA ALA A 69 9.81 -11.26 -13.01
C ALA A 69 9.81 -11.53 -14.52
N ALA A 70 8.77 -11.06 -15.23
CA ALA A 70 8.68 -11.18 -16.69
C ALA A 70 9.83 -10.45 -17.39
N SER A 71 10.15 -9.23 -16.96
CA SER A 71 11.28 -8.47 -17.52
C SER A 71 12.62 -9.16 -17.26
N THR A 72 12.80 -9.73 -16.07
CA THR A 72 14.00 -10.50 -15.70
C THR A 72 14.14 -11.73 -16.60
N LEU A 73 13.06 -12.48 -16.82
CA LEU A 73 13.05 -13.64 -17.71
C LEU A 73 13.46 -13.25 -19.14
N VAL A 74 12.86 -12.19 -19.69
CA VAL A 74 13.22 -11.70 -21.03
C VAL A 74 14.70 -11.30 -21.11
N ASN A 75 15.23 -10.62 -20.08
CA ASN A 75 16.66 -10.27 -20.03
C ASN A 75 17.56 -11.50 -19.98
N THR A 76 17.19 -12.54 -19.23
CA THR A 76 17.91 -13.82 -19.19
C THR A 76 17.92 -14.50 -20.55
N LEU A 77 16.76 -14.59 -21.23
CA LEU A 77 16.66 -15.19 -22.56
C LEU A 77 17.48 -14.39 -23.60
N MET A 78 17.46 -13.06 -23.53
CA MET A 78 18.30 -12.21 -24.40
C MET A 78 19.80 -12.46 -24.16
N GLY A 79 20.22 -12.62 -22.90
CA GLY A 79 21.60 -12.97 -22.55
C GLY A 79 22.01 -14.33 -23.14
N GLN A 80 21.15 -15.34 -23.05
CA GLN A 80 21.38 -16.66 -23.68
C GLN A 80 21.51 -16.55 -25.20
N LYS A 81 20.64 -15.75 -25.84
CA LYS A 81 20.69 -15.52 -27.29
C LYS A 81 22.02 -14.90 -27.72
N ILE A 82 22.49 -13.88 -26.99
CA ILE A 82 23.77 -13.22 -27.28
C ILE A 82 24.93 -14.23 -27.21
N GLN A 83 24.92 -15.12 -26.22
CA GLN A 83 25.94 -16.17 -26.11
C GLN A 83 25.89 -17.14 -27.29
N MET A 84 24.70 -17.62 -27.66
CA MET A 84 24.53 -18.53 -28.80
C MET A 84 24.93 -17.88 -30.13
N GLU A 85 24.64 -16.58 -30.32
CA GLU A 85 25.08 -15.83 -31.49
C GLU A 85 26.61 -15.67 -31.53
N ALA A 86 27.27 -15.48 -30.39
CA ALA A 86 28.72 -15.45 -30.31
C ALA A 86 29.34 -16.81 -30.67
N ASP A 87 28.77 -17.90 -30.16
CA ASP A 87 29.21 -19.26 -30.47
C ASP A 87 29.01 -19.60 -31.96
N LEU A 88 27.89 -19.16 -32.56
CA LEU A 88 27.64 -19.27 -34.00
C LEU A 88 28.69 -18.50 -34.82
N ARG A 89 29.02 -17.26 -34.43
CA ARG A 89 30.07 -16.47 -35.09
C ARG A 89 31.41 -17.19 -35.03
N ASN A 90 31.74 -17.82 -33.89
CA ASN A 90 32.96 -18.60 -33.73
C ASN A 90 32.96 -19.82 -34.66
N LEU A 91 31.87 -20.60 -34.69
CA LEU A 91 31.71 -21.75 -35.60
C LEU A 91 31.95 -21.37 -37.06
N LEU A 92 31.43 -20.21 -37.48
CA LEU A 92 31.58 -19.70 -38.86
C LEU A 92 33.02 -19.29 -39.22
N THR A 93 33.94 -19.17 -38.26
CA THR A 93 35.35 -18.89 -38.58
C THR A 93 36.08 -20.10 -39.17
N TYR A 94 35.58 -21.32 -38.91
CA TYR A 94 36.21 -22.57 -39.35
C TYR A 94 35.23 -23.58 -40.00
N LEU A 95 33.93 -23.33 -39.95
CA LEU A 95 32.90 -24.15 -40.62
C LEU A 95 32.18 -23.35 -41.71
N ARG A 96 31.72 -24.08 -42.73
CA ARG A 96 30.87 -23.54 -43.79
C ARG A 96 29.44 -23.33 -43.28
N GLU A 97 28.71 -22.44 -43.96
CA GLU A 97 27.34 -22.08 -43.57
C GLU A 97 26.34 -23.24 -43.59
N ASP A 98 26.59 -24.25 -44.42
CA ASP A 98 25.80 -25.46 -44.63
C ASP A 98 26.22 -26.63 -43.70
N ALA A 99 27.23 -26.43 -42.86
CA ALA A 99 27.65 -27.45 -41.91
C ALA A 99 26.51 -27.77 -40.92
N PRO A 100 26.23 -29.06 -40.61
CA PRO A 100 25.13 -29.44 -39.72
C PRO A 100 25.13 -28.74 -38.37
N GLN A 101 26.33 -28.47 -37.80
CA GLN A 101 26.48 -27.75 -36.54
C GLN A 101 26.04 -26.28 -36.64
N VAL A 102 26.36 -25.61 -37.75
CA VAL A 102 25.97 -24.21 -38.01
C VAL A 102 24.45 -24.11 -38.21
N VAL A 103 23.87 -25.04 -38.97
CA VAL A 103 22.41 -25.10 -39.19
C VAL A 103 21.68 -25.35 -37.87
N SER A 104 22.14 -26.30 -37.06
CA SER A 104 21.58 -26.57 -35.73
C SER A 104 21.63 -25.35 -34.81
N ALA A 105 22.78 -24.65 -34.77
CA ALA A 105 22.94 -23.43 -33.98
C ALA A 105 22.00 -22.29 -34.44
N ARG A 106 21.81 -22.09 -35.75
CA ARG A 106 20.83 -21.12 -36.28
C ARG A 106 19.41 -21.47 -35.86
N ASN A 107 19.01 -22.74 -35.98
CA ASN A 107 17.68 -23.18 -35.60
C ASN A 107 17.42 -22.96 -34.10
N ALA A 108 18.42 -23.24 -33.26
CA ALA A 108 18.32 -23.01 -31.82
C ALA A 108 18.16 -21.52 -31.49
N ILE A 109 18.93 -20.63 -32.14
CA ILE A 109 18.79 -19.17 -32.00
C ILE A 109 17.40 -18.70 -32.44
N GLN A 110 16.89 -19.24 -33.56
CA GLN A 110 15.57 -18.89 -34.07
C GLN A 110 14.45 -19.32 -33.11
N SER A 111 14.55 -20.52 -32.55
CA SER A 111 13.60 -21.00 -31.52
C SER A 111 13.63 -20.10 -30.28
N LEU A 112 14.82 -19.73 -29.81
CA LEU A 112 14.97 -18.84 -28.65
C LEU A 112 14.43 -17.44 -28.94
N GLN A 113 14.63 -16.91 -30.16
CA GLN A 113 14.06 -15.65 -30.59
C GLN A 113 12.53 -15.68 -30.57
N ALA A 114 11.90 -16.75 -31.09
CA ALA A 114 10.45 -16.91 -31.03
C ALA A 114 9.93 -16.90 -29.59
N GLN A 115 10.65 -17.54 -28.67
CA GLN A 115 10.29 -17.54 -27.25
C GLN A 115 10.47 -16.16 -26.59
N ILE A 116 11.53 -15.42 -26.93
CA ILE A 116 11.72 -14.03 -26.50
C ILE A 116 10.57 -13.16 -26.98
N ASP A 117 10.13 -13.33 -28.23
CA ASP A 117 9.04 -12.54 -28.80
C ASP A 117 7.69 -12.87 -28.15
N GLU A 118 7.45 -14.15 -27.82
CA GLU A 118 6.29 -14.56 -27.04
C GLU A 118 6.29 -13.93 -25.64
N GLU A 119 7.40 -14.03 -24.89
CA GLU A 119 7.50 -13.44 -23.55
C GLU A 119 7.43 -11.90 -23.58
N LYS A 120 8.07 -11.27 -24.58
CA LYS A 120 7.93 -9.82 -24.79
C LYS A 120 6.50 -9.45 -25.10
N SER A 121 5.77 -10.21 -25.91
CA SER A 121 4.37 -9.93 -26.22
C SER A 121 3.47 -9.95 -24.99
N LYS A 122 3.77 -10.80 -24.00
CA LYS A 122 3.09 -10.82 -22.69
C LYS A 122 3.33 -9.51 -21.90
N ILE A 123 4.43 -8.81 -22.18
CA ILE A 123 4.83 -7.53 -21.55
C ILE A 123 4.49 -6.30 -22.41
N THR A 124 4.31 -6.41 -23.74
CA THR A 124 4.20 -5.27 -24.67
C THR A 124 2.93 -5.25 -25.52
N ALA A 125 2.10 -6.30 -25.49
CA ALA A 125 0.75 -6.27 -26.08
C ALA A 125 -0.06 -5.07 -25.53
N PRO A 126 -1.29 -4.79 -25.99
CA PRO A 126 -2.20 -3.92 -25.24
C PRO A 126 -2.36 -4.32 -23.75
N GLN A 127 -1.98 -5.55 -23.37
CA GLN A 127 -1.83 -6.02 -21.99
C GLN A 127 -0.52 -5.60 -21.27
N GLY A 128 0.49 -5.13 -21.99
CA GLY A 128 1.74 -4.59 -21.48
C GLY A 128 1.64 -3.17 -20.93
N ASP A 129 0.97 -2.31 -21.70
CA ASP A 129 0.48 -1.02 -21.21
C ASP A 129 -0.50 -1.23 -20.04
N LYS A 130 -1.24 -2.35 -20.07
CA LYS A 130 -2.08 -2.82 -18.97
C LYS A 130 -1.26 -3.26 -17.76
N LEU A 131 -0.15 -3.99 -17.90
CA LEU A 131 0.71 -4.40 -16.76
C LEU A 131 1.33 -3.19 -16.07
N ASN A 132 1.80 -2.21 -16.84
CA ASN A 132 2.39 -0.99 -16.28
C ASN A 132 1.32 -0.12 -15.60
N ARG A 133 0.16 0.07 -16.23
CA ARG A 133 -1.00 0.71 -15.57
C ARG A 133 -1.45 -0.08 -14.35
N MET A 134 -1.46 -1.40 -14.42
CA MET A 134 -1.87 -2.25 -13.30
C MET A 134 -0.93 -2.11 -12.11
N ALA A 135 0.37 -1.93 -12.35
CA ALA A 135 1.34 -1.63 -11.30
C ALA A 135 1.11 -0.25 -10.68
N VAL A 136 0.82 0.78 -11.50
CA VAL A 136 0.49 2.13 -11.03
C VAL A 136 -0.80 2.14 -10.22
N ASP A 137 -1.88 1.56 -10.74
CA ASP A 137 -3.18 1.47 -10.06
C ASP A 137 -3.06 0.68 -8.75
N PHE A 138 -2.30 -0.42 -8.75
CA PHE A 138 -2.04 -1.20 -7.54
C PHE A 138 -1.28 -0.39 -6.49
N GLU A 139 -0.23 0.33 -6.88
CA GLU A 139 0.57 1.13 -5.96
C GLU A 139 -0.24 2.32 -5.40
N GLU A 140 -1.13 2.91 -6.19
CA GLU A 140 -2.06 3.94 -5.72
C GLU A 140 -3.02 3.40 -4.65
N ILE A 141 -3.66 2.26 -4.92
CA ILE A 141 -4.60 1.63 -3.97
C ILE A 141 -3.86 1.18 -2.70
N LYS A 142 -2.67 0.60 -2.84
CA LYS A 142 -1.84 0.19 -1.71
C LYS A 142 -1.41 1.39 -0.87
N SER A 143 -0.93 2.46 -1.50
CA SER A 143 -0.59 3.72 -0.82
C SER A 143 -1.78 4.31 -0.06
N LYS A 144 -2.99 4.21 -0.62
CA LYS A 144 -4.23 4.62 0.03
C LYS A 144 -4.55 3.78 1.27
N VAL A 145 -4.33 2.46 1.22
CA VAL A 145 -4.47 1.57 2.39
C VAL A 145 -3.44 1.92 3.47
N GLU A 146 -2.19 2.17 3.10
CA GLU A 146 -1.13 2.58 4.02
C GLU A 146 -1.45 3.91 4.69
N PHE A 147 -1.85 4.93 3.90
CA PHE A 147 -2.29 6.22 4.42
C PHE A 147 -3.46 6.08 5.41
N ASN A 148 -4.51 5.32 5.05
CA ASN A 148 -5.65 5.11 5.93
C ASN A 148 -5.29 4.31 7.19
N THR A 149 -4.30 3.43 7.12
CA THR A 149 -3.77 2.70 8.27
C THR A 149 -3.09 3.64 9.25
N GLU A 150 -2.23 4.55 8.75
CA GLU A 150 -1.58 5.56 9.59
C GLU A 150 -2.58 6.54 10.19
N LEU A 151 -3.57 6.98 9.40
CA LEU A 151 -4.66 7.81 9.89
C LEU A 151 -5.43 7.13 11.03
N TYR A 152 -5.79 5.86 10.87
CA TYR A 152 -6.47 5.09 11.92
C TYR A 152 -5.61 4.98 13.19
N LYS A 153 -4.31 4.67 13.08
CA LYS A 153 -3.39 4.65 14.23
C LYS A 153 -3.31 5.99 14.96
N LEU A 154 -3.32 7.11 14.22
CA LEU A 154 -3.36 8.46 14.80
C LEU A 154 -4.65 8.67 15.60
N THR A 155 -5.81 8.24 15.08
CA THR A 155 -7.09 8.36 15.81
C THR A 155 -7.13 7.52 17.08
N LEU A 156 -6.57 6.31 17.07
CA LEU A 156 -6.44 5.47 18.26
C LEU A 156 -5.57 6.14 19.34
N THR A 157 -4.46 6.75 18.92
CA THR A 157 -3.57 7.50 19.82
C THR A 157 -4.30 8.70 20.42
N SER A 158 -5.08 9.42 19.60
CA SER A 158 -5.89 10.55 20.05
C SER A 158 -6.93 10.13 21.07
N ILE A 159 -7.66 9.03 20.83
CA ILE A 159 -8.65 8.50 21.78
C ILE A 159 -7.99 8.17 23.12
N GLU A 160 -6.85 7.46 23.11
CA GLU A 160 -6.22 7.07 24.36
C GLU A 160 -5.75 8.30 25.15
N LYS A 161 -5.22 9.32 24.46
CA LYS A 161 -4.87 10.60 25.08
C LYS A 161 -6.10 11.29 25.68
N THR A 162 -7.19 11.40 24.93
CA THR A 162 -8.45 12.00 25.41
C THR A 162 -9.02 11.23 26.60
N ARG A 163 -8.93 9.89 26.59
CA ARG A 163 -9.37 9.03 27.70
C ARG A 163 -8.58 9.29 28.97
N VAL A 164 -7.25 9.38 28.87
CA VAL A 164 -6.36 9.70 30.01
C VAL A 164 -6.64 11.11 30.55
N GLU A 165 -6.80 12.10 29.68
CA GLU A 165 -7.12 13.48 30.08
C GLU A 165 -8.49 13.58 30.76
N ALA A 166 -9.51 12.90 30.22
CA ALA A 166 -10.84 12.82 30.80
C ALA A 166 -10.80 12.15 32.19
N ALA A 167 -10.09 11.03 32.33
CA ALA A 167 -9.91 10.34 33.60
C ALA A 167 -9.21 11.23 34.64
N ARG A 168 -8.19 11.99 34.24
CA ARG A 168 -7.49 12.94 35.12
C ARG A 168 -8.43 14.05 35.59
N LYS A 169 -9.23 14.65 34.70
CA LYS A 169 -10.21 15.68 35.08
C LYS A 169 -11.28 15.12 36.03
N LEU A 170 -11.74 13.88 35.79
CA LEU A 170 -12.70 13.20 36.67
C LEU A 170 -12.12 12.94 38.07
N LYS A 171 -10.84 12.58 38.18
CA LYS A 171 -10.17 12.28 39.46
C LYS A 171 -9.77 13.52 40.27
N VAL A 172 -9.47 14.65 39.62
CA VAL A 172 -9.00 15.88 40.30
C VAL A 172 -10.14 16.70 40.89
N LEU A 173 -11.37 16.49 40.41
CA LEU A 173 -12.55 17.29 40.77
C LEU A 173 -13.54 16.54 41.70
N SER A 174 -13.17 15.33 42.14
CA SER A 174 -13.89 14.50 43.11
C SER A 174 -13.43 14.73 44.55
#